data_AF-A0A947C6M1-F1
#
_entry.id   AF-A0A947C6M1-F1
#
_cell.length_a   1.000
_cell.length_b   1.000
_cell.length_c   1.000
_cell.angle_alpha   90.00
_cell.angle_beta   90.00
_cell.angle_gamma   90.00
#
_symmetry.space_group_name_H-M   'P 1'
#
loop_
_entity.id
_entity.type
_entity.pdbx_description
1 polymer ?
#
loop_
_entity_poly.entity_id
_entity_poly.type
_entity_poly.pdbx_seq_one_letter_code
_entity_poly.pdbx_strand_id
1 'polypeptide(L)'
;RAIASAAAQQPDGHLLLIGGDQSWKVTARQLRGEVFGAIGMAMPPEKAFRPSPELSTRDGWFYECWMDEKYSEQMLGFQRISRAAYMDELRSRSRVRKVALSPFRPFVSRALAAASPYTGKNAIEPGATLWDDISRVYELPPDVARHRSSSPPPPSPFV
;
A
#
# COMPACT_ATOMS: atom_id res chain seq x y z
N ARG A 1 -16.58 -7.60 -3.26
CA ARG A 1 -17.92 -7.08 -3.62
C ARG A 1 -17.89 -6.22 -4.88
N ALA A 2 -16.98 -5.26 -5.02
CA ALA A 2 -16.80 -4.52 -6.28
C ALA A 2 -16.72 -5.45 -7.50
N ILE A 3 -15.88 -6.50 -7.45
CA ILE A 3 -15.75 -7.50 -8.52
C ILE A 3 -17.09 -8.21 -8.82
N ALA A 4 -17.85 -8.61 -7.81
CA ALA A 4 -19.13 -9.27 -7.99
C ALA A 4 -20.21 -8.31 -8.55
N SER A 5 -20.19 -7.05 -8.11
CA SER A 5 -21.06 -5.98 -8.61
C SER A 5 -20.76 -5.69 -10.08
N ALA A 6 -19.48 -5.59 -10.43
CA ALA A 6 -19.01 -5.41 -11.79
C ALA A 6 -19.43 -6.57 -12.69
N ALA A 7 -19.23 -7.82 -12.24
CA ALA A 7 -19.65 -8.99 -13.01
C ALA A 7 -21.16 -9.03 -13.32
N ALA A 8 -22.00 -8.39 -12.51
CA ALA A 8 -23.44 -8.38 -12.69
C ALA A 8 -23.99 -7.13 -13.42
N GLN A 9 -23.29 -6.00 -13.33
CA GLN A 9 -23.82 -4.68 -13.73
C GLN A 9 -22.96 -3.97 -14.77
N GLN A 10 -21.75 -4.45 -15.03
CA GLN A 10 -20.81 -3.74 -15.89
C GLN A 10 -21.13 -3.97 -17.37
N PRO A 11 -21.33 -2.92 -18.18
CA PRO A 11 -21.28 -3.01 -19.63
C PRO A 11 -19.88 -3.46 -20.08
N ASP A 12 -19.84 -4.22 -21.16
CA ASP A 12 -18.58 -4.72 -21.71
C ASP A 12 -17.61 -3.57 -22.02
N GLY A 13 -16.33 -3.77 -21.69
CA GLY A 13 -15.23 -2.86 -22.06
C GLY A 13 -14.92 -1.68 -21.15
N HIS A 14 -15.64 -1.50 -20.03
CA HIS A 14 -15.33 -0.43 -19.07
C HIS A 14 -14.13 -0.78 -18.16
N LEU A 15 -13.25 0.20 -17.93
CA LEU A 15 -12.20 0.13 -16.90
C LEU A 15 -12.67 0.89 -15.65
N LEU A 16 -12.82 0.17 -14.54
CA LEU A 16 -13.29 0.75 -13.28
C LEU A 16 -12.17 0.80 -12.24
N LEU A 17 -11.92 1.99 -11.70
CA LEU A 17 -10.99 2.18 -10.58
C LEU A 17 -11.71 1.86 -9.26
N ILE A 18 -11.15 0.93 -8.48
CA ILE A 18 -11.75 0.45 -7.23
C ILE A 18 -10.87 0.88 -6.05
N GLY A 19 -11.40 1.76 -5.19
CA GLY A 19 -10.70 2.32 -4.04
C GLY A 19 -11.64 2.66 -2.89
N GLY A 20 -11.08 3.01 -1.74
CA GLY A 20 -11.86 3.43 -0.57
C GLY A 20 -12.50 4.81 -0.75
N ASP A 21 -13.45 5.15 0.13
CA ASP A 21 -14.02 6.51 0.19
C ASP A 21 -12.96 7.57 0.57
N GLN A 22 -13.37 8.84 0.67
CA GLN A 22 -12.45 9.94 1.02
C GLN A 22 -11.68 9.73 2.32
N SER A 23 -12.21 8.96 3.28
CA SER A 23 -11.51 8.69 4.53
C SER A 23 -10.25 7.86 4.33
N TRP A 24 -10.14 7.11 3.23
CA TRP A 24 -8.96 6.30 2.89
C TRP A 24 -7.84 7.09 2.20
N LYS A 25 -8.08 8.36 1.85
CA LYS A 25 -7.05 9.26 1.28
C LYS A 25 -6.13 9.81 2.36
N VAL A 26 -5.30 8.92 2.89
CA VAL A 26 -4.25 9.23 3.86
C VAL A 26 -2.89 8.89 3.28
N THR A 27 -1.84 9.38 3.92
CA THR A 27 -0.49 8.94 3.57
C THR A 27 -0.26 7.49 4.01
N ALA A 28 0.55 6.77 3.24
CA ALA A 28 1.24 5.54 3.60
C ALA A 28 1.68 5.43 5.07
N ARG A 29 2.30 6.50 5.58
CA ARG A 29 2.83 6.54 6.95
C ARG A 29 1.70 6.52 7.97
N GLN A 30 0.66 7.32 7.77
CA GLN A 30 -0.52 7.36 8.62
C GLN A 30 -1.25 6.01 8.59
N LEU A 31 -1.52 5.46 7.39
CA LEU A 31 -2.21 4.18 7.25
C LEU A 31 -1.49 3.05 7.97
N ARG A 32 -0.17 2.91 7.75
CA ARG A 32 0.64 1.90 8.44
C ARG A 32 0.63 2.09 9.95
N GLY A 33 0.77 3.33 10.44
CA GLY A 33 0.72 3.61 11.88
C GLY A 33 -0.60 3.17 12.53
N GLU A 34 -1.72 3.44 11.86
CA GLU A 34 -3.05 3.03 12.32
C GLU A 34 -3.24 1.52 12.31
N VAL A 35 -2.83 0.85 11.22
CA VAL A 35 -2.91 -0.62 11.12
C VAL A 35 -2.07 -1.29 12.20
N PHE A 36 -0.81 -0.87 12.38
CA PHE A 36 0.07 -1.38 13.44
C PHE A 36 -0.55 -1.17 14.82
N GLY A 37 -1.06 0.04 15.09
CA GLY A 37 -1.74 0.35 16.36
C GLY A 37 -2.99 -0.50 16.59
N ALA A 38 -3.78 -0.74 15.54
CA ALA A 38 -5.01 -1.52 15.59
C ALA A 38 -4.74 -3.00 15.94
N ILE A 39 -3.70 -3.60 15.35
CA ILE A 39 -3.29 -4.98 15.63
C ILE A 39 -2.38 -5.10 16.85
N GLY A 40 -2.11 -3.99 17.54
CA GLY A 40 -1.38 -3.99 18.80
C GLY A 40 0.13 -4.10 18.65
N MET A 41 0.71 -3.68 17.53
CA MET A 41 2.15 -3.65 17.27
C MET A 41 2.68 -2.21 17.28
N ALA A 42 3.96 -2.07 17.60
CA ALA A 42 4.65 -0.79 17.47
C ALA A 42 5.19 -0.66 16.05
N MET A 43 5.02 0.52 15.46
CA MET A 43 5.61 0.85 14.18
C MET A 43 7.15 0.80 14.29
N PRO A 44 7.87 0.30 13.26
CA PRO A 44 9.32 0.40 13.21
C PRO A 44 9.80 1.87 13.29
N PRO A 45 11.05 2.11 13.72
CA PRO A 45 11.64 3.45 13.71
C PRO A 45 11.76 3.99 12.29
N GLU A 46 11.83 5.30 12.13
CA GLU A 46 11.85 5.97 10.82
C GLU A 46 12.95 5.49 9.89
N LYS A 47 14.16 5.24 10.41
CA LYS A 47 15.29 4.69 9.67
C LYS A 47 15.03 3.32 9.01
N ALA A 48 14.01 2.59 9.46
CA ALA A 48 13.62 1.30 8.86
C ALA A 48 12.76 1.47 7.60
N PHE A 49 12.39 2.70 7.24
CA PHE A 49 11.67 3.00 6.02
C PHE A 49 12.63 3.57 4.98
N ARG A 50 12.23 3.50 3.71
CA ARG A 50 12.96 4.17 2.64
C ARG A 50 13.07 5.66 3.00
N PRO A 51 14.27 6.24 3.02
CA PRO A 51 14.41 7.68 3.24
C PRO A 51 13.69 8.43 2.14
N SER A 52 13.26 9.66 2.44
CA SER A 52 12.57 10.50 1.47
C SER A 52 13.44 10.66 0.23
N PRO A 53 12.93 10.31 -0.96
CA PRO A 53 13.67 10.51 -2.20
C PRO A 53 13.86 12.01 -2.44
N GLU A 54 14.78 12.37 -3.34
CA GLU A 54 14.93 13.77 -3.76
C GLU A 54 13.59 14.33 -4.25
N LEU A 55 13.25 15.55 -3.83
CA LEU A 55 11.98 16.21 -4.17
C LEU A 55 11.78 16.39 -5.68
N SER A 56 12.89 16.46 -6.44
CA SER A 56 12.93 16.54 -7.90
C SER A 56 12.50 15.23 -8.59
N THR A 57 12.67 14.08 -7.94
CA THR A 57 12.43 12.76 -8.55
C THR A 57 11.01 12.29 -8.25
N ARG A 58 10.06 12.76 -9.06
CA ARG A 58 8.62 12.44 -8.93
C ARG A 58 8.37 10.94 -8.74
N ASP A 59 8.99 10.10 -9.56
CA ASP A 59 8.81 8.64 -9.54
C ASP A 59 9.34 7.99 -8.25
N GLY A 60 10.15 8.69 -7.47
CA GLY A 60 10.57 8.27 -6.15
C GLY A 60 9.43 8.30 -5.13
N TRP A 61 8.42 9.15 -5.31
CA TRP A 61 7.37 9.40 -4.32
C TRP A 61 6.12 8.52 -4.50
N PHE A 62 5.92 7.93 -5.68
CA PHE A 62 4.69 7.22 -6.02
C PHE A 62 4.80 5.70 -5.80
N TYR A 63 4.21 5.22 -4.72
CA TYR A 63 3.92 3.79 -4.57
C TYR A 63 2.48 3.51 -4.11
N GLU A 64 1.85 4.47 -3.43
CA GLU A 64 0.43 4.49 -3.13
C GLU A 64 -0.20 5.66 -3.90
N CYS A 65 -1.25 5.36 -4.68
CA CYS A 65 -1.99 6.36 -5.43
C CYS A 65 -3.39 6.53 -4.85
N TRP A 66 -3.93 7.73 -4.97
CA TRP A 66 -5.37 7.96 -4.83
C TRP A 66 -5.97 7.81 -6.23
N MET A 67 -7.07 7.08 -6.34
CA MET A 67 -7.78 6.95 -7.61
C MET A 67 -8.95 7.96 -7.64
N ASP A 68 -9.55 8.13 -8.82
CA ASP A 68 -10.86 8.76 -8.94
C ASP A 68 -11.90 7.66 -9.15
N GLU A 69 -12.60 7.35 -8.07
CA GLU A 69 -13.56 6.26 -8.00
C GLU A 69 -15.00 6.76 -8.14
N LYS A 70 -15.22 8.06 -8.40
CA LYS A 70 -16.57 8.64 -8.41
C LYS A 70 -17.50 7.90 -9.36
N TYR A 71 -17.02 7.62 -10.57
CA TYR A 71 -17.79 6.88 -11.58
C TYR A 71 -18.03 5.43 -11.15
N SER A 72 -16.98 4.71 -10.74
CA SER A 72 -17.08 3.33 -10.29
C SER A 72 -18.03 3.17 -9.10
N GLU A 73 -18.03 4.13 -8.16
CA GLU A 73 -18.88 4.08 -6.98
C GLU A 73 -20.34 4.36 -7.32
N GLN A 74 -20.62 5.37 -8.16
CA GLN A 74 -21.97 5.63 -8.66
C GLN A 74 -22.58 4.40 -9.35
N MET A 75 -21.74 3.66 -10.07
CA MET A 75 -22.14 2.49 -10.82
C MET A 75 -22.28 1.24 -9.96
N LEU A 76 -21.35 0.98 -9.04
CA LEU A 76 -21.24 -0.30 -8.34
C LEU A 76 -21.67 -0.26 -6.86
N GLY A 77 -21.78 0.92 -6.24
CA GLY A 77 -22.21 1.12 -4.85
C GLY A 77 -21.39 0.31 -3.82
N PHE A 78 -20.07 0.30 -3.95
CA PHE A 78 -19.17 -0.59 -3.24
C PHE A 78 -18.51 0.03 -1.99
N GLN A 79 -18.43 1.35 -1.90
CA GLN A 79 -17.83 2.08 -0.77
C GLN A 79 -18.80 2.14 0.41
N ARG A 80 -18.67 1.18 1.34
CA ARG A 80 -19.56 1.08 2.51
C ARG A 80 -18.87 1.17 3.86
N ILE A 81 -17.56 1.00 3.89
CA ILE A 81 -16.77 0.93 5.12
C ILE A 81 -15.77 2.08 5.10
N SER A 82 -15.96 3.02 6.01
CA SER A 82 -14.98 4.08 6.25
C SER A 82 -13.73 3.50 6.90
N ARG A 83 -12.61 4.20 6.74
CA ARG A 83 -11.34 3.86 7.38
C ARG A 83 -11.49 3.70 8.90
N ALA A 84 -12.22 4.59 9.55
CA ALA A 84 -12.43 4.53 11.00
C ALA A 84 -13.17 3.24 11.42
N ALA A 85 -14.27 2.92 10.73
CA ALA A 85 -15.03 1.69 10.99
C ALA A 85 -14.17 0.43 10.78
N TYR A 86 -13.36 0.41 9.71
CA TYR A 86 -12.42 -0.67 9.47
C TYR A 86 -11.38 -0.81 10.58
N MET A 87 -10.80 0.30 11.06
CA MET A 87 -9.83 0.26 12.15
C MET A 87 -10.45 -0.23 13.46
N ASP A 88 -11.71 0.10 13.74
CA ASP A 88 -12.43 -0.41 14.90
C ASP A 88 -12.72 -1.91 14.81
N GLU A 89 -13.12 -2.39 13.63
CA GLU A 89 -13.26 -3.82 13.35
C GLU A 89 -11.93 -4.55 13.55
N LEU A 90 -10.84 -4.01 13.00
CA LEU A 90 -9.50 -4.57 13.10
C LEU A 90 -9.02 -4.64 14.56
N ARG A 91 -9.27 -3.57 15.35
CA ARG A 91 -9.00 -3.55 16.80
C ARG A 91 -9.81 -4.61 17.54
N SER A 92 -11.10 -4.73 17.21
CA SER A 92 -12.01 -5.71 17.83
C SER A 92 -11.51 -7.14 17.62
N ARG A 93 -11.19 -7.50 16.37
CA ARG A 93 -10.64 -8.82 16.01
C ARG A 93 -9.29 -9.08 16.65
N SER A 94 -8.50 -8.03 16.87
CA SER A 94 -7.15 -8.15 17.41
C SER A 94 -7.08 -8.04 18.93
N ARG A 95 -8.19 -7.87 19.68
CA ARG A 95 -8.14 -7.64 21.14
C ARG A 95 -7.35 -8.70 21.89
N VAL A 96 -7.63 -9.98 21.64
CA VAL A 96 -6.93 -11.10 22.29
C VAL A 96 -5.45 -11.12 21.88
N ARG A 97 -5.17 -11.00 20.57
CA ARG A 97 -3.82 -10.95 20.02
C ARG A 97 -3.01 -9.77 20.57
N LYS A 98 -3.64 -8.61 20.77
CA LYS A 98 -3.04 -7.38 21.31
C LYS A 98 -2.55 -7.57 22.74
N VAL A 99 -3.32 -8.30 23.56
CA VAL A 99 -2.92 -8.65 24.93
C VAL A 99 -1.77 -9.64 24.89
N ALA A 100 -1.89 -10.72 24.12
CA ALA A 100 -0.87 -11.76 24.00
C ALA A 100 0.48 -11.24 23.46
N LEU A 101 0.46 -10.32 22.49
CA LEU A 101 1.67 -9.78 21.87
C LEU A 101 2.22 -8.52 22.55
N SER A 102 1.53 -7.97 23.55
CA SER A 102 1.95 -6.75 24.24
C SER A 102 3.40 -6.84 24.78
N PRO A 103 3.84 -7.96 25.40
CA PRO A 103 5.22 -8.09 25.89
C PRO A 103 6.26 -8.14 24.76
N PHE A 104 5.88 -8.64 23.58
CA PHE A 104 6.77 -8.84 22.44
C PHE A 104 6.86 -7.62 21.51
N ARG A 105 6.03 -6.60 21.72
CA ARG A 105 6.00 -5.35 20.92
C ARG A 105 7.38 -4.78 20.57
N PRO A 106 8.30 -4.53 21.52
CA PRO A 106 9.60 -3.95 21.20
C PRO A 106 10.47 -4.91 20.38
N PHE A 107 10.34 -6.22 20.58
CA PHE A 107 11.07 -7.23 19.81
C PHE A 107 10.58 -7.31 18.38
N VAL A 108 9.27 -7.27 18.16
CA VAL A 108 8.68 -7.26 16.81
C VAL A 108 9.10 -6.01 16.04
N SER A 109 9.03 -4.83 16.66
CA SER A 109 9.48 -3.57 16.02
C SER A 109 10.98 -3.62 15.66
N ARG A 110 11.82 -4.16 16.55
CA ARG A 110 13.26 -4.35 16.28
C ARG A 110 13.52 -5.39 15.19
N ALA A 111 12.79 -6.50 15.17
CA ALA A 111 12.92 -7.53 14.16
C ALA A 111 12.52 -7.01 12.77
N LEU A 112 11.41 -6.27 12.68
CA LEU A 112 10.98 -5.61 11.45
C LEU A 112 11.98 -4.53 11.01
N ALA A 113 12.56 -3.79 11.97
CA ALA A 113 13.61 -2.83 11.66
C ALA A 113 14.85 -3.55 11.10
N ALA A 114 15.33 -4.61 11.76
CA ALA A 114 16.49 -5.37 11.32
C ALA A 114 16.29 -6.08 9.98
N ALA A 115 15.05 -6.45 9.64
CA ALA A 115 14.68 -6.99 8.34
C ALA A 115 14.53 -5.92 7.24
N SER A 116 14.57 -4.64 7.61
CA SER A 116 14.51 -3.55 6.64
C SER A 116 15.80 -3.50 5.82
N PRO A 117 15.70 -3.38 4.47
CA PRO A 117 16.87 -3.23 3.61
C PRO A 117 17.60 -1.89 3.83
N TYR A 118 17.01 -0.96 4.58
CA TYR A 118 17.59 0.36 4.84
C TYR A 118 18.35 0.43 6.18
N THR A 119 18.50 -0.69 6.90
CA THR A 119 19.21 -0.70 8.18
C THR A 119 20.15 -1.88 8.32
N GLY A 120 21.14 -1.73 9.21
CA GLY A 120 22.12 -2.77 9.49
C GLY A 120 23.37 -2.68 8.60
N LYS A 121 24.18 -3.73 8.63
CA LYS A 121 25.48 -3.76 7.93
C LYS A 121 25.37 -3.88 6.42
N ASN A 122 24.27 -4.46 5.93
CA ASN A 122 24.00 -4.68 4.51
C ASN A 122 22.91 -3.72 4.01
N ALA A 123 22.79 -2.54 4.63
CA ALA A 123 21.82 -1.55 4.21
C ALA A 123 22.11 -1.13 2.76
N ILE A 124 21.07 -1.05 1.94
CA ILE A 124 21.19 -0.54 0.58
C ILE A 124 21.25 0.98 0.60
N GLU A 125 22.01 1.53 -0.34
CA GLU A 125 21.84 2.93 -0.73
C GLU A 125 20.58 3.03 -1.61
N PRO A 126 19.59 3.84 -1.21
CA PRO A 126 18.36 4.02 -1.99
C PRO A 126 18.65 4.55 -3.40
N GLY A 127 18.06 3.93 -4.41
CA GLY A 127 18.05 4.42 -5.77
C GLY A 127 17.06 5.58 -5.98
N ALA A 128 17.04 6.10 -7.21
CA ALA A 128 16.14 7.18 -7.60
C ALA A 128 14.67 6.82 -7.38
N THR A 129 14.30 5.56 -7.67
CA THR A 129 12.93 5.05 -7.57
C THR A 129 12.82 3.87 -6.59
N LEU A 130 11.60 3.60 -6.10
CA LEU A 130 11.33 2.40 -5.30
C LEU A 130 11.64 1.11 -6.09
N TRP A 131 11.49 1.15 -7.41
CA TRP A 131 11.76 0.01 -8.28
C TRP A 131 13.25 -0.34 -8.34
N ASP A 132 14.13 0.66 -8.29
CA ASP A 132 15.58 0.43 -8.19
C ASP A 132 15.91 -0.30 -6.88
N ASP A 133 15.24 0.06 -5.78
CA ASP A 133 15.40 -0.58 -4.47
C ASP A 133 14.87 -2.02 -4.46
N ILE A 134 13.67 -2.24 -5.00
CA ILE A 134 13.07 -3.58 -5.14
C ILE A 134 13.99 -4.48 -5.95
N SER A 135 14.48 -3.99 -7.09
CA SER A 135 15.35 -4.79 -7.97
C SER A 135 16.63 -5.20 -7.26
N ARG A 136 17.20 -4.30 -6.44
CA ARG A 136 18.39 -4.60 -5.65
C ARG A 136 18.11 -5.61 -4.52
N VAL A 137 17.03 -5.42 -3.77
CA VAL A 137 16.69 -6.28 -2.61
C VAL A 137 16.36 -7.71 -3.04
N TYR A 138 15.67 -7.86 -4.17
CA TYR A 138 15.22 -9.14 -4.69
C TYR A 138 16.10 -9.69 -5.81
N GLU A 139 17.25 -9.06 -6.07
CA GLU A 139 18.20 -9.42 -7.14
C GLU A 139 17.52 -9.60 -8.52
N LEU A 140 16.54 -8.73 -8.82
CA LEU A 140 15.81 -8.78 -10.07
C LEU A 140 16.59 -8.08 -11.19
N PRO A 141 16.52 -8.60 -12.43
CA PRO A 141 17.07 -7.92 -13.59
C PRO A 141 16.45 -6.51 -13.76
N PRO A 142 17.23 -5.47 -14.14
CA PRO A 142 16.76 -4.08 -14.22
C PRO A 142 15.58 -3.86 -15.19
N ASP A 143 15.44 -4.74 -16.17
CA ASP A 143 14.41 -4.76 -17.19
C ASP A 143 13.06 -5.26 -16.67
N VAL A 144 13.05 -6.11 -15.63
CA VAL A 144 11.80 -6.64 -15.03
C VAL A 144 10.97 -5.53 -14.39
N ALA A 145 11.63 -4.56 -13.76
CA ALA A 145 10.96 -3.47 -13.06
C ALA A 145 10.43 -2.37 -14.00
N ARG A 146 10.96 -2.25 -15.22
CA ARG A 146 10.65 -1.14 -16.14
C ARG A 146 9.73 -1.53 -17.31
N HIS A 147 9.53 -2.81 -17.57
CA HIS A 147 8.73 -3.25 -18.73
C HIS A 147 7.21 -3.23 -18.53
N ARG A 148 6.67 -2.83 -17.37
CA ARG A 148 5.21 -2.59 -17.23
C ARG A 148 4.85 -1.12 -17.04
N SER A 149 4.13 -0.62 -18.05
CA SER A 149 3.17 0.51 -18.05
C SER A 149 3.63 1.93 -18.44
N SER A 150 4.65 2.09 -19.28
CA SER A 150 4.77 3.31 -20.10
C SER A 150 4.15 3.15 -21.49
N SER A 151 3.92 1.93 -21.95
CA SER A 151 3.11 1.70 -23.15
C SER A 151 1.67 2.11 -22.82
N PRO A 152 1.03 2.95 -23.65
CA PRO A 152 -0.39 3.21 -23.51
C PRO A 152 -1.11 1.85 -23.46
N PRO A 153 -2.17 1.73 -22.65
CA PRO A 153 -2.98 0.51 -22.67
C PRO A 153 -3.34 0.22 -24.13
N PRO A 154 -3.33 -1.05 -24.57
CA PRO A 154 -3.77 -1.39 -25.91
C PRO A 154 -5.14 -0.74 -26.13
N PRO A 155 -5.41 -0.21 -27.35
CA PRO A 155 -6.71 0.37 -27.65
C PRO A 155 -7.78 -0.62 -27.23
N SER A 156 -8.78 -0.13 -26.50
CA SER A 156 -9.87 -0.97 -26.03
C SER A 156 -10.44 -1.72 -27.24
N PRO A 157 -10.60 -3.06 -27.19
CA PRO A 157 -11.20 -3.82 -28.28
C PRO A 157 -12.70 -3.52 -28.46
N PHE A 158 -13.21 -2.53 -27.73
CA PHE A 158 -14.60 -2.12 -27.66
C PHE A 158 -14.81 -0.66 -28.12
N VAL A 159 -13.85 -0.09 -28.88
CA VAL A 159 -14.04 1.15 -29.66
C VAL A 159 -14.44 0.81 -31.09
#